data_AF-A0A7S2EHB0-F1
#
_entry.id   AF-A0A7S2EHB0-F1
#
_cell.length_a   1.000
_cell.length_b   1.000
_cell.length_c   1.000
_cell.angle_alpha   90.00
_cell.angle_beta   90.00
_cell.angle_gamma   90.00
#
_symmetry.space_group_name_H-M   'P 1'
#
loop_
_entity.id
_entity.type
_entity.pdbx_description
1 polymer ?
#
loop_
_entity_poly.entity_id
_entity_poly.type
_entity_poly.pdbx_seq_one_letter_code
_entity_poly.pdbx_strand_id
1 'polypeptide(L)'
;VAQGRRLSGPTGSMDLPDVLDNNYFHLTSKLLRETDDHEAECLKEFGEGSHVADWEYDLLDMDKDDISDLVTSLGIIPSFNENHYFVTNQGMKYPFDERERVYFLEDHQGSPPANWHVHDQHAGLSLGSWVNIEGYALCACGSSNDKLVESNMADTVTFHSSDPRISRLTSRILDDKDDSEDINPSFVA
;
A
#
# COMPACT_ATOMS: atom_id res chain seq x y z
N VAL A 1 21.97 22.40 -49.76
CA VAL A 1 20.53 22.52 -50.05
C VAL A 1 19.78 21.65 -49.06
N ALA A 2 18.75 22.23 -48.46
CA ALA A 2 18.02 21.75 -47.29
C ALA A 2 17.02 20.61 -47.60
N GLN A 3 16.83 19.77 -46.56
CA GLN A 3 15.58 19.23 -46.02
C GLN A 3 14.61 18.38 -46.88
N GLY A 4 14.21 17.24 -46.28
CA GLY A 4 12.79 16.88 -46.20
C GLY A 4 12.48 15.38 -46.14
N ARG A 5 12.15 14.85 -44.95
CA ARG A 5 10.87 14.14 -44.67
C ARG A 5 10.78 13.70 -43.20
N ARG A 6 9.71 14.14 -42.54
CA ARG A 6 9.21 13.67 -41.23
C ARG A 6 8.48 12.34 -41.40
N LEU A 7 8.65 11.42 -40.45
CA LEU A 7 7.66 10.44 -39.96
C LEU A 7 8.03 10.19 -38.48
N SER A 8 7.30 10.77 -37.53
CA SER A 8 6.28 10.09 -36.71
C SER A 8 6.89 9.01 -35.80
N GLY A 9 6.95 9.30 -34.49
CA GLY A 9 7.37 8.33 -33.47
C GLY A 9 6.37 7.19 -33.28
N PRO A 10 6.71 6.25 -32.40
CA PRO A 10 5.86 6.04 -31.25
C PRO A 10 6.65 6.13 -29.95
N THR A 11 6.03 6.85 -29.02
CA THR A 11 6.17 6.72 -27.57
C THR A 11 6.04 5.26 -27.14
N GLY A 12 6.96 4.78 -26.33
CA GLY A 12 6.94 3.43 -25.75
C GLY A 12 7.99 3.31 -24.68
N SER A 13 7.85 4.13 -23.64
CA SER A 13 8.49 3.92 -22.34
C SER A 13 7.70 2.86 -21.61
N MET A 14 8.20 1.63 -21.57
CA MET A 14 7.76 0.58 -20.65
C MET A 14 8.84 -0.49 -20.71
N ASP A 15 9.75 -0.44 -19.73
CA ASP A 15 10.58 -1.53 -19.23
C ASP A 15 11.48 -0.89 -18.16
N LEU A 16 10.87 -0.55 -17.01
CA LEU A 16 11.63 -0.45 -15.77
C LEU A 16 11.56 -1.84 -15.12
N PRO A 17 12.70 -2.41 -14.72
CA PRO A 17 12.70 -3.71 -14.09
C PRO A 17 11.89 -3.65 -12.80
N ASP A 18 11.02 -4.63 -12.66
CA ASP A 18 10.29 -5.01 -11.45
C ASP A 18 11.32 -5.41 -10.38
N VAL A 19 11.96 -4.40 -9.78
CA VAL A 19 12.63 -4.60 -8.50
C VAL A 19 11.47 -4.60 -7.54
N LEU A 20 11.09 -5.78 -7.05
CA LEU A 20 10.25 -5.86 -5.87
C LEU A 20 10.92 -5.00 -4.81
N ASP A 21 10.32 -3.85 -4.54
CA ASP A 21 10.71 -3.05 -3.41
C ASP A 21 10.34 -3.93 -2.20
N ASN A 22 11.30 -4.70 -1.67
CA ASN A 22 11.21 -5.38 -0.37
C ASN A 22 10.89 -4.40 0.78
N ASN A 23 10.85 -3.10 0.46
CA ASN A 23 10.31 -2.03 1.25
C ASN A 23 8.76 -1.98 1.30
N TYR A 24 8.07 -2.89 0.61
CA TYR A 24 6.60 -3.02 0.62
C TYR A 24 6.11 -3.80 1.84
N PHE A 25 6.85 -4.81 2.28
CA PHE A 25 6.48 -5.64 3.41
C PHE A 25 7.27 -5.28 4.66
N HIS A 26 6.58 -5.27 5.80
CA HIS A 26 7.18 -5.02 7.10
C HIS A 26 6.59 -5.94 8.16
N LEU A 27 7.38 -6.27 9.17
CA LEU A 27 6.87 -6.89 10.39
C LEU A 27 6.55 -5.81 11.42
N THR A 28 5.44 -5.96 12.14
CA THR A 28 5.17 -5.13 13.31
C THR A 28 6.33 -5.19 14.29
N SER A 29 6.62 -4.08 14.95
CA SER A 29 7.69 -4.01 15.95
C SER A 29 7.30 -4.70 17.27
N LYS A 30 6.01 -4.80 17.54
CA LYS A 30 5.46 -5.46 18.72
C LYS A 30 5.05 -6.91 18.43
N LEU A 31 5.29 -7.79 19.40
CA LEU A 31 4.67 -9.11 19.46
C LEU A 31 3.18 -9.00 19.82
N LEU A 32 2.33 -9.46 18.91
CA LEU A 32 0.88 -9.42 19.00
C LEU A 32 0.34 -10.78 19.45
N ARG A 33 -0.82 -10.74 20.10
CA ARG A 33 -1.61 -11.93 20.40
C ARG A 33 -2.49 -12.27 19.22
N GLU A 34 -2.86 -13.53 19.05
CA GLU A 34 -3.87 -13.98 18.08
C GLU A 34 -5.18 -13.16 18.15
N THR A 35 -5.56 -12.76 19.37
CA THR A 35 -6.78 -12.01 19.67
C THR A 35 -6.67 -10.50 19.42
N ASP A 36 -5.46 -9.97 19.19
CA ASP A 36 -5.26 -8.55 18.92
C ASP A 36 -5.83 -8.15 17.53
N ASP A 37 -6.09 -6.87 17.33
CA ASP A 37 -6.47 -6.32 16.03
C ASP A 37 -5.21 -6.05 15.20
N HIS A 38 -4.82 -7.03 14.38
CA HIS A 38 -3.60 -7.01 13.57
C HIS A 38 -3.67 -5.93 12.47
N GLU A 39 -4.85 -5.72 11.90
CA GLU A 39 -5.09 -4.69 10.88
C GLU A 39 -4.88 -3.29 11.45
N ALA A 40 -5.46 -3.04 12.63
CA ALA A 40 -5.26 -1.77 13.32
C ALA A 40 -3.79 -1.52 13.68
N GLU A 41 -3.00 -2.56 13.97
CA GLU A 41 -1.57 -2.39 14.26
C GLU A 41 -0.76 -2.08 12.99
N CYS A 42 -1.02 -2.76 11.87
CA CYS A 42 -0.38 -2.41 10.59
C CYS A 42 -0.66 -0.95 10.20
N LEU A 43 -1.92 -0.51 10.30
CA LEU A 43 -2.31 0.88 10.04
C LEU A 43 -1.62 1.87 10.99
N LYS A 44 -1.46 1.49 12.27
CA LYS A 44 -0.84 2.33 13.30
C LYS A 44 0.67 2.47 13.11
N GLU A 45 1.37 1.39 12.75
CA GLU A 45 2.82 1.39 12.60
C GLU A 45 3.27 1.97 11.25
N PHE A 46 2.57 1.64 10.16
CA PHE A 46 3.02 1.95 8.80
C PHE A 46 2.15 2.99 8.08
N GLY A 47 1.02 3.37 8.66
CA GLY A 47 0.16 4.46 8.20
C GLY A 47 -0.95 4.02 7.24
N GLU A 48 -1.69 5.00 6.75
CA GLU A 48 -2.83 4.79 5.85
C GLU A 48 -2.45 4.00 4.58
N GLY A 49 -3.28 3.03 4.21
CA GLY A 49 -3.06 2.12 3.09
C GLY A 49 -2.29 0.84 3.46
N SER A 50 -1.78 0.76 4.69
CA SER A 50 -1.16 -0.47 5.20
C SER A 50 -2.22 -1.44 5.71
N HIS A 51 -2.03 -2.72 5.46
CA HIS A 51 -2.93 -3.79 5.87
C HIS A 51 -2.13 -5.04 6.23
N VAL A 52 -2.76 -6.01 6.88
CA VAL A 52 -2.15 -7.34 7.06
C VAL A 52 -2.01 -7.99 5.69
N ALA A 53 -0.81 -8.48 5.38
CA ALA A 53 -0.53 -9.18 4.13
C ALA A 53 -1.43 -10.42 4.01
N ASP A 54 -1.92 -10.64 2.80
CA ASP A 54 -2.78 -11.75 2.45
C ASP A 54 -2.00 -12.87 1.77
N TRP A 55 -2.21 -14.09 2.22
CA TRP A 55 -1.59 -15.27 1.65
C TRP A 55 -1.90 -15.42 0.15
N GLU A 56 -3.17 -15.37 -0.24
CA GLU A 56 -3.60 -15.60 -1.61
C GLU A 56 -3.20 -14.45 -2.53
N TYR A 57 -3.39 -13.21 -2.07
CA TYR A 57 -3.26 -12.04 -2.94
C TYR A 57 -1.86 -11.41 -2.95
N ASP A 58 -1.10 -11.52 -1.86
CA ASP A 58 0.22 -10.89 -1.76
C ASP A 58 1.35 -11.90 -1.85
N LEU A 59 1.21 -13.10 -1.27
CA LEU A 59 2.32 -14.07 -1.17
C LEU A 59 2.32 -15.12 -2.28
N LEU A 60 1.16 -15.63 -2.69
CA LEU A 60 1.08 -16.65 -3.75
C LEU A 60 1.41 -16.10 -5.15
N ASP A 61 1.28 -14.79 -5.36
CA ASP A 61 1.63 -14.14 -6.63
C ASP A 61 3.15 -13.96 -6.79
N MET A 62 3.89 -13.93 -5.68
CA MET A 62 5.35 -13.82 -5.67
C MET A 62 6.02 -15.14 -6.08
N ASP A 63 7.12 -15.06 -6.81
CA ASP A 63 7.91 -16.24 -7.11
C ASP A 63 8.78 -16.69 -5.93
N LYS A 64 9.49 -17.81 -6.11
CA LYS A 64 10.30 -18.39 -5.03
C LYS A 64 11.50 -17.51 -4.66
N ASP A 65 12.13 -16.87 -5.64
CA ASP A 65 13.31 -16.05 -5.40
C ASP A 65 12.89 -14.76 -4.67
N ASP A 66 11.74 -14.20 -5.06
CA ASP A 66 11.11 -13.05 -4.41
C ASP A 66 10.74 -13.33 -2.94
N ILE A 67 10.12 -14.48 -2.66
CA ILE A 67 9.82 -14.90 -1.27
C ILE A 67 11.11 -15.13 -0.48
N SER A 68 12.15 -15.68 -1.11
CA SER A 68 13.45 -15.88 -0.46
C SER A 68 14.08 -14.54 -0.05
N ASP A 69 14.02 -13.54 -0.92
CA ASP A 69 14.50 -12.19 -0.66
C ASP A 69 13.66 -11.49 0.42
N LEU A 70 12.34 -11.63 0.38
CA LEU A 70 11.42 -11.13 1.42
C LEU A 70 11.77 -11.70 2.81
N VAL A 71 11.80 -13.03 2.94
CA VAL A 71 12.12 -13.74 4.18
C VAL A 71 13.47 -13.30 4.72
N THR A 72 14.47 -13.19 3.85
CA THR A 72 15.82 -12.72 4.20
C THR A 72 15.80 -11.27 4.69
N SER A 73 15.10 -10.37 3.99
CA SER A 73 15.04 -8.94 4.33
C SER A 73 14.34 -8.67 5.66
N LEU A 74 13.31 -9.46 5.99
CA LEU A 74 12.56 -9.36 7.23
C LEU A 74 13.22 -10.11 8.40
N GLY A 75 14.30 -10.86 8.14
CA GLY A 75 14.96 -11.69 9.14
C GLY A 75 14.07 -12.82 9.65
N ILE A 76 13.14 -13.29 8.81
CA ILE A 76 12.35 -14.49 9.08
C ILE A 76 13.30 -15.68 8.96
N ILE A 77 13.38 -16.46 10.04
CA ILE A 77 14.24 -17.65 10.10
C ILE A 77 13.40 -18.92 10.12
N PRO A 78 13.90 -20.04 9.58
CA PRO A 78 13.24 -21.31 9.70
C PRO A 78 13.01 -21.70 11.15
N SER A 79 11.83 -22.21 11.45
CA SER A 79 11.45 -22.68 12.79
C SER A 79 10.34 -23.70 12.73
N PHE A 80 9.98 -24.35 13.84
CA PHE A 80 9.00 -25.44 13.85
C PHE A 80 8.02 -25.34 15.03
N ASN A 81 6.88 -24.69 14.82
CA ASN A 81 5.90 -24.30 15.85
C ASN A 81 6.46 -23.26 16.84
N GLU A 82 7.32 -22.35 16.38
CA GLU A 82 7.95 -21.37 17.27
C GLU A 82 7.72 -19.93 16.81
N ASN A 83 7.93 -19.64 15.52
CA ASN A 83 7.76 -18.29 14.99
C ASN A 83 6.46 -18.18 14.20
N HIS A 84 5.59 -17.28 14.64
CA HIS A 84 4.30 -17.04 14.01
C HIS A 84 4.29 -15.65 13.38
N TYR A 85 3.98 -15.59 12.08
CA TYR A 85 3.79 -14.35 11.36
C TYR A 85 2.34 -14.25 10.89
N PHE A 86 1.54 -13.42 11.56
CA PHE A 86 0.11 -13.32 11.26
C PHE A 86 -0.11 -12.74 9.87
N VAL A 87 -1.01 -13.38 9.14
CA VAL A 87 -1.45 -13.02 7.78
C VAL A 87 -2.96 -13.21 7.69
N THR A 88 -3.59 -12.67 6.66
CA THR A 88 -4.92 -13.10 6.25
C THR A 88 -4.84 -14.13 5.14
N ASN A 89 -5.96 -14.77 4.84
CA ASN A 89 -6.11 -15.58 3.64
C ASN A 89 -7.43 -15.23 2.97
N GLN A 90 -7.38 -14.77 1.71
CA GLN A 90 -8.54 -14.30 0.96
C GLN A 90 -9.32 -13.19 1.69
N GLY A 91 -8.61 -12.31 2.38
CA GLY A 91 -9.15 -11.21 3.19
C GLY A 91 -9.72 -11.63 4.55
N MET A 92 -9.54 -12.89 4.94
CA MET A 92 -10.08 -13.43 6.19
C MET A 92 -8.98 -13.68 7.20
N LYS A 93 -9.19 -13.21 8.44
CA LYS A 93 -8.30 -13.49 9.58
C LYS A 93 -8.40 -14.93 10.10
N TYR A 94 -9.56 -15.55 9.93
CA TYR A 94 -9.89 -16.87 10.48
C TYR A 94 -10.32 -17.83 9.37
N PRO A 95 -10.00 -19.13 9.45
CA PRO A 95 -10.62 -20.15 8.62
C PRO A 95 -12.14 -20.17 8.80
N PHE A 96 -12.85 -20.50 7.72
CA PHE A 96 -14.32 -20.42 7.68
C PHE A 96 -15.01 -21.29 8.75
N ASP A 97 -14.47 -22.47 9.01
CA ASP A 97 -14.96 -23.48 9.94
C ASP A 97 -14.33 -23.42 11.33
N GLU A 98 -13.24 -22.66 11.51
CA GLU A 98 -12.43 -22.62 12.73
C GLU A 98 -12.22 -21.17 13.22
N ARG A 99 -13.33 -20.48 13.53
CA ARG A 99 -13.37 -19.03 13.87
C ARG A 99 -12.56 -18.58 15.11
N GLU A 100 -11.97 -19.52 15.83
CA GLU A 100 -11.11 -19.21 16.97
C GLU A 100 -9.63 -19.18 16.56
N ARG A 101 -9.27 -19.83 15.45
CA ARG A 101 -7.89 -19.95 15.00
C ARG A 101 -7.56 -18.86 14.00
N VAL A 102 -6.48 -18.13 14.23
CA VAL A 102 -6.02 -17.11 13.29
C VAL A 102 -5.05 -17.70 12.30
N TYR A 103 -5.04 -17.19 11.07
CA TYR A 103 -4.02 -17.53 10.09
C TYR A 103 -2.66 -16.93 10.46
N PHE A 104 -1.62 -17.70 10.19
CA PHE A 104 -0.23 -17.29 10.31
C PHE A 104 0.64 -18.15 9.39
N LEU A 105 1.83 -17.66 9.05
CA LEU A 105 2.84 -18.42 8.35
C LEU A 105 4.07 -18.69 9.22
N GLU A 106 4.83 -19.70 8.83
CA GLU A 106 6.17 -20.01 9.32
C GLU A 106 7.03 -20.51 8.15
N ASP A 107 8.33 -20.21 8.16
CA ASP A 107 9.27 -20.80 7.21
C ASP A 107 9.64 -22.22 7.68
N HIS A 108 9.14 -23.22 6.96
CA HIS A 108 9.47 -24.63 7.19
C HIS A 108 10.43 -25.20 6.15
N GLN A 109 10.93 -24.37 5.24
CA GLN A 109 11.74 -24.78 4.09
C GLN A 109 11.08 -25.92 3.28
N GLY A 110 9.74 -25.94 3.26
CA GLY A 110 8.91 -26.92 2.55
C GLY A 110 8.66 -28.23 3.29
N SER A 111 8.92 -28.31 4.60
CA SER A 111 8.65 -29.51 5.40
C SER A 111 7.98 -29.17 6.75
N PRO A 112 6.69 -28.78 6.76
CA PRO A 112 5.96 -28.49 7.99
C PRO A 112 5.92 -29.71 8.92
N PRO A 113 5.95 -29.49 10.25
CA PRO A 113 5.91 -30.58 11.21
C PRO A 113 4.53 -31.26 11.21
N ALA A 114 4.48 -32.56 11.56
CA ALA A 114 3.25 -33.36 11.42
C ALA A 114 2.07 -32.89 12.29
N ASN A 115 2.33 -32.13 13.35
CA ASN A 115 1.32 -31.53 14.22
C ASN A 115 0.88 -30.13 13.76
N TRP A 116 1.40 -29.65 12.63
CA TRP A 116 1.01 -28.37 12.05
C TRP A 116 -0.33 -28.47 11.33
N HIS A 117 -1.19 -27.47 11.54
CA HIS A 117 -2.46 -27.39 10.85
C HIS A 117 -2.31 -26.74 9.48
N VAL A 118 -1.69 -27.48 8.54
CA VAL A 118 -1.39 -26.98 7.18
C VAL A 118 -2.68 -26.64 6.44
N HIS A 119 -2.80 -25.39 6.00
CA HIS A 119 -3.82 -24.98 5.02
C HIS A 119 -3.25 -24.91 3.62
N ASP A 120 -2.00 -24.44 3.47
CA ASP A 120 -1.32 -24.32 2.18
C ASP A 120 0.21 -24.22 2.37
N GLN A 121 0.98 -24.31 1.26
CA GLN A 121 2.43 -24.15 1.23
C GLN A 121 2.90 -23.47 -0.06
N HIS A 122 3.83 -22.53 0.07
CA HIS A 122 4.42 -21.82 -1.06
C HIS A 122 5.86 -21.41 -0.77
N ALA A 123 6.75 -21.60 -1.75
CA ALA A 123 8.15 -21.16 -1.70
C ALA A 123 8.97 -21.52 -0.43
N GLY A 124 8.54 -22.50 0.36
CA GLY A 124 9.18 -22.90 1.62
C GLY A 124 8.41 -22.51 2.88
N LEU A 125 7.53 -21.51 2.76
CA LEU A 125 6.58 -21.11 3.77
C LEU A 125 5.41 -22.09 3.84
N SER A 126 4.82 -22.22 5.02
CA SER A 126 3.52 -22.88 5.17
C SER A 126 2.50 -21.95 5.83
N LEU A 127 1.27 -22.03 5.37
CA LEU A 127 0.11 -21.40 5.98
C LEU A 127 -0.47 -22.34 7.04
N GLY A 128 -0.58 -21.85 8.26
CA GLY A 128 -1.19 -22.53 9.39
C GLY A 128 -2.32 -21.72 10.03
N SER A 129 -3.02 -22.33 10.98
CA SER A 129 -3.93 -21.58 11.86
C SER A 129 -4.00 -22.16 13.26
N TRP A 130 -4.01 -21.33 14.32
CA TRP A 130 -4.03 -21.79 15.71
C TRP A 130 -4.56 -20.74 16.70
N VAL A 131 -4.67 -21.14 17.98
CA VAL A 131 -5.12 -20.33 19.13
C VAL A 131 -4.00 -20.21 20.18
N ASN A 132 -4.08 -19.23 21.09
CA ASN A 132 -3.11 -19.05 22.17
C ASN A 132 -1.67 -18.91 21.68
N ILE A 133 -1.50 -18.24 20.54
CA ILE A 133 -0.20 -17.94 19.95
C ILE A 133 0.06 -16.44 19.98
N GLU A 134 1.34 -16.11 20.02
CA GLU A 134 1.85 -14.76 19.85
C GLU A 134 2.81 -14.74 18.66
N GLY A 135 2.88 -13.61 17.97
CA GLY A 135 3.59 -13.48 16.71
C GLY A 135 3.65 -12.02 16.24
N TYR A 136 4.37 -11.77 15.16
CA TYR A 136 4.39 -10.46 14.51
C TYR A 136 3.37 -10.46 13.37
N ALA A 137 2.70 -9.35 13.08
CA ALA A 137 1.91 -9.28 11.85
C ALA A 137 2.82 -8.92 10.67
N LEU A 138 2.65 -9.64 9.56
CA LEU A 138 3.24 -9.24 8.29
C LEU A 138 2.31 -8.21 7.64
N CYS A 139 2.81 -7.01 7.43
CA CYS A 139 2.05 -5.89 6.89
C CYS A 139 2.50 -5.58 5.47
N ALA A 140 1.54 -5.46 4.56
CA ALA A 140 1.69 -4.95 3.21
C ALA A 140 1.42 -3.44 3.20
N CYS A 141 2.38 -2.65 2.75
CA CYS A 141 2.34 -1.19 2.82
C CYS A 141 2.39 -0.59 1.42
N GLY A 142 1.40 0.21 1.04
CA GLY A 142 1.41 0.93 -0.24
C GLY A 142 2.75 1.65 -0.45
N SER A 143 3.40 1.39 -1.60
CA SER A 143 4.73 1.93 -1.91
C SER A 143 4.78 3.44 -1.66
N SER A 144 5.76 3.89 -0.88
CA SER A 144 5.95 5.29 -0.44
C SER A 144 6.15 6.29 -1.59
N ASN A 145 6.11 5.83 -2.84
CA ASN A 145 6.24 6.63 -4.05
C ASN A 145 5.07 7.59 -4.27
N ASP A 146 3.89 7.38 -3.65
CA ASP A 146 2.79 8.36 -3.73
C ASP A 146 3.01 9.60 -2.84
N LYS A 147 3.79 9.49 -1.76
CA LYS A 147 4.03 10.63 -0.85
C LYS A 147 5.13 11.58 -1.32
N LEU A 148 5.98 11.16 -2.27
CA LEU A 148 7.01 12.02 -2.88
C LEU A 148 6.48 12.82 -4.09
N VAL A 149 5.29 12.51 -4.61
CA VAL A 149 4.68 13.28 -5.71
C VAL A 149 3.92 14.50 -5.17
N GLU A 150 3.25 14.39 -4.02
CA GLU A 150 2.55 15.53 -3.40
C GLU A 150 3.49 16.58 -2.80
N SER A 151 4.66 16.21 -2.26
CA SER A 151 5.59 17.20 -1.70
C SER A 151 6.32 18.03 -2.75
N ASN A 152 6.43 17.53 -3.99
CA ASN A 152 7.20 18.17 -5.06
C ASN A 152 6.34 19.02 -6.02
N MET A 153 5.01 19.05 -5.87
CA MET A 153 4.14 19.96 -6.62
C MET A 153 3.92 21.33 -5.95
N ALA A 154 4.37 21.51 -4.70
CA ALA A 154 4.21 22.77 -3.97
C ALA A 154 5.36 23.78 -4.18
N ASP A 155 6.42 23.42 -4.92
CA ASP A 155 7.57 24.30 -5.13
C ASP A 155 7.72 24.78 -6.59
N THR A 156 7.30 26.02 -6.79
CA THR A 156 7.84 26.99 -7.75
C THR A 156 7.72 26.66 -9.25
N VAL A 157 6.64 27.15 -9.86
CA VAL A 157 6.67 27.60 -11.27
C VAL A 157 6.57 29.12 -11.30
N THR A 158 7.72 29.79 -11.11
CA THR A 158 7.88 31.19 -11.51
C THR A 158 8.35 31.22 -12.97
N PHE A 159 7.43 31.39 -13.91
CA PHE A 159 7.79 31.69 -15.29
C PHE A 159 8.29 33.14 -15.39
N HIS A 160 9.60 33.34 -15.47
CA HIS A 160 10.18 34.56 -16.04
C HIS A 160 10.03 34.50 -17.56
N SER A 161 8.99 35.15 -18.09
CA SER A 161 8.84 35.40 -19.52
C SER A 161 9.27 36.83 -19.85
N SER A 162 10.35 36.97 -20.62
CA SER A 162 10.83 38.24 -21.19
C SER A 162 10.04 38.61 -22.45
N ASP A 163 8.70 38.72 -22.34
CA ASP A 163 7.84 39.07 -23.48
C ASP A 163 6.76 40.11 -23.09
N PRO A 164 6.86 41.38 -23.51
CA PRO A 164 6.09 42.50 -22.93
C PRO A 164 4.64 42.63 -23.47
N ARG A 165 3.98 41.54 -23.89
CA ARG A 165 2.65 41.63 -24.53
C ARG A 165 1.50 40.84 -23.90
N ILE A 166 1.71 40.16 -22.78
CA ILE A 166 0.60 39.55 -22.02
C ILE A 166 0.65 40.01 -20.56
N SER A 167 0.15 41.22 -20.33
CA SER A 167 -0.19 41.74 -19.01
C SER A 167 -1.55 42.39 -19.11
N ARG A 168 -2.61 41.59 -18.89
CA ARG A 168 -3.97 42.00 -18.50
C ARG A 168 -4.88 40.78 -18.61
N LEU A 169 -4.95 39.99 -17.55
CA LEU A 169 -6.10 39.15 -17.20
C LEU A 169 -5.72 38.28 -16.00
N THR A 170 -5.72 38.86 -14.80
CA THR A 170 -6.02 38.21 -13.51
C THR A 170 -5.83 39.23 -12.38
N SER A 171 -6.75 40.18 -12.29
CA SER A 171 -6.93 41.01 -11.09
C SER A 171 -8.29 41.68 -11.16
N ARG A 172 -9.35 40.89 -10.95
CA ARG A 172 -10.73 41.30 -10.67
C ARG A 172 -11.55 40.03 -10.51
N ILE A 173 -12.47 39.99 -9.54
CA ILE A 173 -13.24 38.84 -9.04
C ILE A 173 -12.45 38.21 -7.88
N LEU A 174 -12.65 38.53 -6.60
CA LEU A 174 -13.79 39.11 -5.88
C LEU A 174 -13.24 39.88 -4.67
N ASP A 175 -13.65 41.13 -4.49
CA ASP A 175 -13.92 41.68 -3.16
C ASP A 175 -14.64 43.05 -3.28
N ASP A 176 -15.84 43.06 -2.70
CA ASP A 176 -16.59 44.16 -2.06
C ASP A 176 -17.27 45.34 -2.82
N LYS A 177 -18.59 45.43 -2.52
CA LYS A 177 -19.46 46.61 -2.27
C LYS A 177 -19.94 47.44 -3.49
N ASP A 178 -21.16 48.00 -3.57
CA ASP A 178 -22.06 48.57 -2.55
C ASP A 178 -23.51 48.76 -3.08
N ASP A 179 -24.48 48.59 -2.16
CA ASP A 179 -25.71 49.36 -1.85
C ASP A 179 -26.67 50.04 -2.86
N SER A 180 -27.98 49.83 -2.54
CA SER A 180 -29.16 50.73 -2.62
C SER A 180 -29.82 50.98 -4.01
N GLU A 181 -31.14 51.05 -4.20
CA GLU A 181 -32.24 51.61 -3.41
C GLU A 181 -33.61 50.89 -3.56
N ASP A 182 -34.51 51.25 -2.64
CA ASP A 182 -35.90 50.88 -2.35
C ASP A 182 -36.95 50.89 -3.49
N ILE A 183 -38.04 50.14 -3.30
CA ILE A 183 -39.44 50.63 -3.08
C ILE A 183 -40.43 49.43 -3.02
N ASN A 184 -41.10 49.27 -1.87
CA ASN A 184 -42.35 48.53 -1.60
C ASN A 184 -43.56 49.46 -1.92
N PRO A 185 -44.88 49.10 -1.95
CA PRO A 185 -45.56 47.95 -1.29
C PRO A 185 -46.82 47.37 -2.01
N SER A 186 -47.45 46.35 -1.38
CA SER A 186 -48.90 45.96 -1.31
C SER A 186 -49.03 44.43 -1.39
N PHE A 187 -49.41 43.67 -0.35
CA PHE A 187 -50.64 43.54 0.45
C PHE A 187 -51.91 43.18 -0.34
N VAL A 188 -52.56 42.10 0.13
CA VAL A 188 -53.91 41.52 -0.12
C VAL A 188 -54.08 40.54 -1.29
N ALA A 189 -54.19 39.25 -0.97
CA ALA A 189 -55.42 38.46 -1.04
C ALA A 189 -55.27 37.13 -0.28
#